data_AF-A0A1Q6V2E6-F1
#
_entry.id   AF-A0A1Q6V2E6-F1
#
_cell.length_a   1.000
_cell.length_b   1.000
_cell.length_c   1.000
_cell.angle_alpha   90.00
_cell.angle_beta   90.00
_cell.angle_gamma   90.00
#
_symmetry.space_group_name_H-M   'P 1'
#
loop_
_entity.id
_entity.type
_entity.pdbx_description
1 polymer ?
#
loop_
_entity_poly.entity_id
_entity_poly.type
_entity_poly.pdbx_seq_one_letter_code
_entity_poly.pdbx_strand_id
1 'polypeptide(L)'
;MIKIENFTPEFIVELINFKPYAMFGGEIESYQKKDVPQFCNQLKRNISDLYQQVVEIYPEIQNLIENINYVGKKAKVKTLLPGIVKLSSDILDWDGDVLKAKGKQISWWGLHDEEVTIIPDDHTVVEICDNDTVTDETILVE
;
A
#
# COMPACT_ATOMS: atom_id res chain seq x y z
N MET A 1 20.10 -7.74 11.84
CA MET A 1 19.47 -8.02 10.53
C MET A 1 19.22 -9.51 10.45
N ILE A 2 17.98 -9.92 10.20
CA ILE A 2 17.64 -11.33 9.94
C ILE A 2 17.91 -11.58 8.45
N LYS A 3 18.55 -12.70 8.11
CA LYS A 3 18.81 -13.09 6.72
C LYS A 3 17.55 -13.64 6.07
N ILE A 4 17.34 -13.36 4.79
CA ILE A 4 16.17 -13.87 4.07
C ILE A 4 16.15 -15.40 3.99
N GLU A 5 17.33 -16.03 3.99
CA GLU A 5 17.51 -17.49 4.04
C GLU A 5 16.85 -18.14 5.28
N ASN A 6 16.60 -17.36 6.33
CA ASN A 6 15.94 -17.84 7.55
C ASN A 6 14.40 -17.74 7.47
N PHE A 7 13.84 -17.10 6.44
CA PHE A 7 12.40 -17.03 6.22
C PHE A 7 11.94 -18.28 5.47
N THR A 8 11.83 -19.40 6.18
CA THR A 8 11.20 -20.60 5.62
C THR A 8 9.67 -20.48 5.67
N PRO A 9 8.93 -21.23 4.82
CA PRO A 9 7.48 -21.23 4.87
C PRO A 9 6.92 -21.55 6.26
N GLU A 10 7.51 -22.51 6.96
CA GLU A 10 7.09 -22.93 8.31
C GLU A 10 7.30 -21.81 9.33
N PHE A 11 8.45 -21.13 9.28
CA PHE A 11 8.73 -19.99 10.15
C PHE A 11 7.75 -18.84 9.91
N ILE A 12 7.36 -18.60 8.66
CA ILE A 12 6.35 -17.59 8.33
C ILE A 12 5.00 -17.95 8.95
N VAL A 13 4.58 -19.21 8.86
CA VAL A 13 3.33 -19.68 9.48
C VAL A 13 3.38 -19.54 11.00
N GLU A 14 4.52 -19.83 11.63
CA GLU A 14 4.71 -19.58 13.07
C GLU A 14 4.57 -18.09 13.41
N LEU A 15 5.17 -17.21 12.59
CA LEU A 15 5.09 -15.77 12.77
C LEU A 15 3.64 -15.27 12.65
N ILE A 16 2.92 -15.69 11.62
CA ILE A 16 1.50 -15.32 11.40
C ILE A 16 0.64 -15.72 12.60
N ASN A 17 0.86 -16.92 13.15
CA ASN A 17 0.07 -17.44 14.27
C ASN A 17 0.53 -16.95 15.65
N PHE A 18 1.63 -16.21 15.71
CA PHE A 18 2.20 -15.76 16.97
C PHE A 18 1.27 -14.78 17.69
N LYS A 19 1.09 -14.97 19.00
CA LYS A 19 0.30 -14.08 19.86
C LYS A 19 1.20 -13.37 20.86
N PRO A 20 1.69 -12.18 20.55
CA PRO A 20 2.55 -11.44 21.46
C PRO A 20 1.78 -10.95 22.68
N TYR A 21 2.43 -11.01 23.85
CA TYR A 21 1.91 -10.47 25.10
C TYR A 21 2.76 -9.30 25.59
N ALA A 22 2.13 -8.29 26.18
CA ALA A 22 2.81 -7.17 26.81
C ALA A 22 3.54 -7.61 28.09
N MET A 23 4.55 -6.84 28.50
CA MET A 23 5.38 -7.12 29.67
C MET A 23 4.59 -7.32 30.98
N PHE A 24 3.45 -6.64 31.11
CA PHE A 24 2.56 -6.72 32.28
C PHE A 24 1.31 -7.61 32.05
N GLY A 25 1.34 -8.46 31.02
CA GLY A 25 0.19 -9.24 30.59
C GLY A 25 -0.73 -8.47 29.63
N GLY A 26 -1.60 -9.21 28.95
CA GLY A 26 -2.47 -8.70 27.88
C GLY A 26 -1.91 -8.98 26.49
N GLU A 27 -2.75 -9.54 25.62
CA GLU A 27 -2.41 -9.82 24.22
C GLU A 27 -2.30 -8.50 23.44
N ILE A 28 -1.26 -8.36 22.60
CA ILE A 28 -1.11 -7.22 21.70
C ILE A 28 -1.96 -7.49 20.45
N GLU A 29 -3.26 -7.19 20.56
CA GLU A 29 -4.23 -7.45 19.48
C GLU A 29 -3.90 -6.72 18.17
N SER A 30 -3.17 -5.60 18.25
CA SER A 30 -2.74 -4.85 17.06
C SER A 30 -1.83 -5.66 16.15
N TYR A 31 -1.08 -6.62 16.71
CA TYR A 31 -0.22 -7.51 15.92
C TYR A 31 -1.05 -8.29 14.91
N GLN A 32 -2.07 -9.00 15.38
CA GLN A 32 -2.95 -9.79 14.53
C GLN A 32 -3.83 -8.93 13.62
N LYS A 33 -4.29 -7.76 14.10
CA LYS A 33 -5.21 -6.90 13.35
C LYS A 33 -4.54 -6.02 12.30
N LYS A 34 -3.25 -5.69 12.44
CA LYS A 34 -2.56 -4.73 11.58
C LYS A 34 -1.27 -5.31 11.00
N ASP A 35 -0.40 -5.79 11.87
CA ASP A 35 0.96 -6.16 11.48
C ASP A 35 0.97 -7.44 10.63
N VAL A 36 0.19 -8.45 11.01
CA VAL A 36 0.08 -9.73 10.27
C VAL A 36 -0.47 -9.54 8.86
N PRO A 37 -1.64 -8.90 8.63
CA PRO A 37 -2.12 -8.57 7.28
C PRO A 37 -1.09 -7.80 6.44
N GLN A 38 -0.48 -6.77 7.02
CA GLN A 38 0.51 -5.95 6.32
C GLN A 38 1.74 -6.77 5.92
N PHE A 39 2.25 -7.61 6.83
CA PHE A 39 3.36 -8.50 6.56
C PHE A 39 3.05 -9.50 5.44
N CYS A 40 1.88 -10.16 5.49
CA CYS A 40 1.48 -11.14 4.46
C CYS A 40 1.42 -10.49 3.06
N ASN A 41 0.97 -9.25 2.99
CA ASN A 41 0.94 -8.51 1.72
C ASN A 41 2.30 -8.01 1.26
N GLN A 42 3.16 -7.58 2.18
CA GLN A 42 4.55 -7.29 1.84
C GLN A 42 5.28 -8.55 1.35
N LEU A 43 4.99 -9.71 1.94
CA LEU A 43 5.51 -10.99 1.48
C LEU A 43 5.04 -11.30 0.06
N LYS A 44 3.73 -11.18 -0.22
CA LYS A 44 3.16 -11.36 -1.56
C LYS A 44 3.83 -10.46 -2.61
N ARG A 45 4.01 -9.17 -2.28
CA ARG A 45 4.49 -8.15 -3.24
C ARG A 45 6.00 -8.19 -3.48
N ASN A 46 6.79 -8.49 -2.45
CA ASN A 46 8.25 -8.40 -2.53
C ASN A 46 8.93 -9.76 -2.75
N ILE A 47 8.29 -10.87 -2.32
CA ILE A 47 8.87 -12.22 -2.36
C ILE A 47 7.77 -13.23 -2.73
N SER A 48 7.19 -13.06 -3.93
CA SER A 48 6.05 -13.85 -4.40
C SER A 48 6.29 -15.35 -4.38
N ASP A 49 7.50 -15.81 -4.70
CA ASP A 49 7.86 -17.23 -4.70
C ASP A 49 7.75 -17.85 -3.31
N LEU A 50 8.13 -17.10 -2.27
CA LEU A 50 8.03 -17.55 -0.88
C LEU A 50 6.57 -17.47 -0.40
N TYR A 51 5.83 -16.45 -0.81
CA TYR A 51 4.39 -16.36 -0.54
C TYR A 51 3.65 -17.58 -1.11
N GLN A 52 3.95 -18.00 -2.34
CA GLN A 52 3.35 -19.18 -2.96
C GLN A 52 3.62 -20.45 -2.16
N GLN A 53 4.86 -20.66 -1.72
CA GLN A 53 5.21 -21.80 -0.84
C GLN A 53 4.43 -21.78 0.48
N VAL A 54 4.21 -20.60 1.06
CA VAL A 54 3.38 -20.47 2.28
C VAL A 54 1.92 -20.78 2.00
N VAL A 55 1.36 -20.35 0.86
CA VAL A 55 -0.01 -20.67 0.46
C VAL A 55 -0.24 -22.17 0.35
N GLU A 56 0.76 -22.94 -0.11
CA GLU A 56 0.66 -24.41 -0.20
C GLU A 56 0.45 -25.09 1.15
N ILE A 57 1.09 -24.58 2.21
CA ILE A 57 1.01 -25.17 3.56
C ILE A 57 0.01 -24.46 4.48
N TYR A 58 -0.35 -23.21 4.18
CA TYR A 58 -1.27 -22.38 4.96
C TYR A 58 -2.13 -21.49 4.05
N PRO A 59 -3.15 -22.06 3.37
CA PRO A 59 -3.99 -21.33 2.40
C PRO A 59 -4.74 -20.13 2.99
N GLU A 60 -5.01 -20.16 4.30
CA GLU A 60 -5.72 -19.10 5.03
C GLU A 60 -4.99 -17.74 4.99
N ILE A 61 -3.70 -17.72 4.64
CA ILE A 61 -2.94 -16.47 4.41
C ILE A 61 -3.60 -15.55 3.37
N GLN A 62 -4.35 -16.11 2.42
CA GLN A 62 -5.07 -15.33 1.41
C GLN A 62 -6.14 -14.44 2.04
N ASN A 63 -6.86 -14.97 3.03
CA ASN A 63 -7.91 -14.22 3.75
C ASN A 63 -7.34 -13.06 4.58
N LEU A 64 -6.07 -13.16 5.00
CA LEU A 64 -5.39 -12.13 5.81
C LEU A 64 -5.10 -10.85 5.02
N ILE A 65 -5.10 -10.92 3.68
CA ILE A 65 -4.73 -9.78 2.82
C ILE A 65 -5.91 -9.17 2.05
N GLU A 66 -7.11 -9.75 2.11
CA GLU A 66 -8.29 -9.29 1.35
C GLU A 66 -8.74 -7.87 1.70
N ASN A 67 -8.46 -7.40 2.93
CA ASN A 67 -8.99 -6.13 3.45
C ASN A 67 -7.90 -5.10 3.77
N ILE A 68 -6.79 -5.12 3.05
CA ILE A 68 -5.70 -4.17 3.32
C ILE A 68 -6.08 -2.78 2.89
N ASN A 69 -5.93 -1.85 3.83
CA ASN A 69 -6.12 -0.44 3.58
C ASN A 69 -4.79 0.26 3.22
N TYR A 70 -4.75 0.82 2.02
CA TYR A 70 -3.68 1.64 1.47
C TYR A 70 -4.00 3.13 1.51
N VAL A 71 -5.22 3.54 1.87
CA VAL A 71 -5.59 4.95 1.96
C VAL A 71 -4.65 5.69 2.92
N GLY A 72 -4.12 6.83 2.48
CA GLY A 72 -3.13 7.62 3.21
C GLY A 72 -1.68 7.18 2.99
N LYS A 73 -1.42 6.03 2.34
CA LYS A 73 -0.07 5.64 1.91
C LYS A 73 0.30 6.34 0.61
N LYS A 74 1.60 6.40 0.33
CA LYS A 74 2.13 7.03 -0.88
C LYS A 74 2.47 5.99 -1.94
N ALA A 75 2.26 6.33 -3.20
CA ALA A 75 2.60 5.50 -4.34
C ALA A 75 3.02 6.34 -5.55
N LYS A 76 3.77 5.72 -6.47
CA LYS A 76 4.04 6.31 -7.78
C LYS A 76 2.74 6.36 -8.59
N VAL A 77 2.31 7.56 -8.97
CA VAL A 77 0.98 7.77 -9.59
C VAL A 77 0.79 6.97 -10.88
N LYS A 78 1.84 6.85 -11.71
CA LYS A 78 1.82 6.07 -12.95
C LYS A 78 1.59 4.56 -12.76
N THR A 79 1.67 4.06 -11.53
CA THR A 79 1.45 2.65 -11.19
C THR A 79 0.10 2.39 -10.53
N LEU A 80 -0.72 3.44 -10.38
CA LEU A 80 -2.10 3.36 -9.91
C LEU A 80 -3.06 3.32 -11.10
N LEU A 81 -4.18 2.63 -10.91
CA LEU A 81 -5.32 2.76 -11.80
C LEU A 81 -5.93 4.18 -11.71
N PRO A 82 -6.66 4.61 -12.75
CA PRO A 82 -7.37 5.89 -12.73
C PRO A 82 -8.29 6.03 -11.51
N GLY A 83 -8.37 7.23 -10.96
CA GLY A 83 -9.19 7.53 -9.80
C GLY A 83 -8.75 8.80 -9.08
N ILE A 84 -9.26 8.97 -7.87
CA ILE A 84 -8.96 10.13 -7.05
C ILE A 84 -7.66 9.90 -6.29
N VAL A 85 -6.75 10.87 -6.35
CA VAL A 85 -5.48 10.85 -5.61
C VAL A 85 -5.26 12.19 -4.91
N LYS A 86 -4.40 12.19 -3.90
CA LYS A 86 -4.04 13.42 -3.20
C LYS A 86 -2.59 13.78 -3.45
N LEU A 87 -2.37 14.98 -3.96
CA LEU A 87 -1.05 15.56 -4.18
C LEU A 87 -0.88 16.73 -3.22
N SER A 88 0.05 16.60 -2.26
CA SER A 88 0.18 17.55 -1.15
C SER A 88 -1.12 17.67 -0.35
N SER A 89 -1.77 18.82 -0.34
CA SER A 89 -3.05 19.10 0.33
C SER A 89 -4.27 18.83 -0.53
N ASP A 90 -4.08 18.67 -1.85
CA ASP A 90 -5.14 18.81 -2.82
C ASP A 90 -5.54 17.47 -3.42
N ILE A 91 -6.85 17.30 -3.59
CA ILE A 91 -7.45 16.13 -4.21
C ILE A 91 -7.56 16.39 -5.71
N LEU A 92 -6.94 15.52 -6.50
CA LEU A 92 -6.85 15.61 -7.95
C LEU A 92 -7.44 14.34 -8.59
N ASP A 93 -7.91 14.49 -9.82
CA ASP A 93 -8.40 13.38 -10.65
C ASP A 93 -7.25 12.85 -11.52
N TRP A 94 -6.88 11.58 -11.34
CA TRP A 94 -5.91 10.85 -12.14
C TRP A 94 -6.64 10.00 -13.17
N ASP A 95 -6.43 10.26 -14.47
CA ASP A 95 -7.12 9.52 -15.52
C ASP A 95 -6.31 8.35 -16.13
N GLY A 96 -5.10 8.11 -15.63
CA GLY A 96 -4.17 7.10 -16.15
C GLY A 96 -3.00 7.70 -16.95
N ASP A 97 -3.14 8.92 -17.43
CA ASP A 97 -2.10 9.63 -18.18
C ASP A 97 -1.73 10.98 -17.55
N VAL A 98 -2.74 11.72 -17.05
CA VAL A 98 -2.56 13.06 -16.49
C VAL A 98 -3.33 13.28 -15.20
N LEU A 99 -2.81 14.18 -14.36
CA LEU A 99 -3.53 14.71 -13.21
C LEU A 99 -4.30 15.97 -13.63
N LYS A 100 -5.60 15.99 -13.35
CA LYS A 100 -6.48 17.13 -13.60
C LYS A 100 -6.70 17.91 -12.31
N ALA A 101 -6.48 19.21 -12.41
CA ALA A 101 -6.63 20.16 -11.32
C ALA A 101 -7.33 21.44 -11.81
N LYS A 102 -7.81 22.22 -10.85
CA LYS A 102 -8.16 23.63 -11.06
C LYS A 102 -6.99 24.52 -10.68
N GLY A 103 -6.78 25.63 -11.38
CA GLY A 103 -5.66 26.53 -11.17
C GLY A 103 -5.46 26.94 -9.70
N LYS A 104 -6.56 27.25 -9.01
CA LYS A 104 -6.58 27.60 -7.57
C LYS A 104 -6.06 26.51 -6.62
N GLN A 105 -6.04 25.24 -7.04
CA GLN A 105 -5.58 24.11 -6.21
C GLN A 105 -4.06 23.96 -6.23
N ILE A 106 -3.40 24.38 -7.31
CA ILE A 106 -2.00 23.99 -7.57
C ILE A 106 -1.05 25.17 -7.70
N SER A 107 -1.56 26.40 -7.73
CA SER A 107 -0.72 27.57 -7.94
C SER A 107 -1.15 28.77 -7.11
N TRP A 108 -0.15 29.49 -6.61
CA TRP A 108 -0.28 30.77 -5.91
C TRP A 108 -0.23 31.96 -6.88
N TRP A 109 -0.20 31.74 -8.20
CA TRP A 109 -0.15 32.79 -9.23
C TRP A 109 -1.48 33.55 -9.45
N GLY A 110 -2.49 33.32 -8.61
CA GLY A 110 -3.80 33.96 -8.75
C GLY A 110 -4.68 33.34 -9.85
N LEU A 111 -4.43 32.08 -10.18
CA LEU A 111 -5.35 31.30 -11.02
C LEU A 111 -6.64 30.99 -10.24
N HIS A 112 -7.75 30.88 -10.94
CA HIS A 112 -9.09 30.60 -10.44
C HIS A 112 -9.50 29.16 -10.81
N ASP A 113 -10.55 29.01 -11.61
CA ASP A 113 -11.14 27.72 -12.01
C ASP A 113 -10.67 27.25 -13.39
N GLU A 114 -9.57 27.80 -13.92
CA GLU A 114 -8.95 27.30 -15.14
C GLU A 114 -8.56 25.83 -14.98
N GLU A 115 -8.70 25.05 -16.05
CA GLU A 115 -8.28 23.66 -16.07
C GLU A 115 -6.78 23.58 -16.23
N VAL A 116 -6.14 22.83 -15.33
CA VAL A 116 -4.71 22.54 -15.42
C VAL A 116 -4.50 21.05 -15.48
N THR A 117 -3.65 20.66 -16.41
CA THR A 117 -3.23 19.29 -16.63
C THR A 117 -1.77 19.17 -16.27
N ILE A 118 -1.45 18.25 -15.36
CA ILE A 118 -0.09 17.92 -14.95
C ILE A 118 0.22 16.57 -15.58
N ILE A 119 1.31 16.49 -16.33
CA ILE A 119 1.84 15.23 -16.88
C ILE A 119 2.88 14.72 -15.86
N PRO A 120 2.59 13.63 -15.11
CA PRO A 120 3.54 13.11 -14.13
C PRO A 120 4.79 12.55 -14.80
N ASP A 121 5.91 12.64 -14.10
CA ASP A 121 7.11 11.86 -14.40
C ASP A 121 7.16 10.55 -13.59
N ASP A 122 8.22 9.76 -13.75
CA ASP A 122 8.37 8.46 -13.08
C ASP A 122 8.72 8.59 -11.57
N HIS A 123 8.89 9.83 -11.11
CA HIS A 123 9.17 10.20 -9.72
C HIS A 123 7.97 10.83 -9.01
N THR A 124 6.87 11.08 -9.73
CA THR A 124 5.69 11.72 -9.16
C THR A 124 4.98 10.78 -8.20
N VAL A 125 4.88 11.21 -6.94
CA VAL A 125 4.28 10.44 -5.84
C VAL A 125 3.02 11.14 -5.35
N VAL A 126 1.97 10.35 -5.15
CA VAL A 126 0.68 10.79 -4.62
C VAL A 126 0.28 9.95 -3.42
N GLU A 127 -0.58 10.50 -2.57
CA GLU A 127 -1.26 9.79 -1.51
C GLU A 127 -2.50 9.09 -2.10
N ILE A 128 -2.65 7.80 -1.78
CA ILE A 128 -3.77 6.96 -2.20
C ILE A 128 -5.03 7.39 -1.45
N CYS A 129 -6.11 7.67 -2.19
CA CYS A 129 -7.41 8.01 -1.59
C CYS A 129 -8.42 6.86 -1.65
N ASP A 130 -8.20 5.86 -2.51
CA ASP A 130 -9.09 4.73 -2.70
C ASP A 130 -8.29 3.45 -2.95
N ASN A 131 -8.66 2.36 -2.27
CA ASN A 131 -8.00 1.06 -2.41
C ASN A 131 -8.20 0.44 -3.79
N ASP A 132 -9.31 0.76 -4.46
CA ASP A 132 -9.63 0.22 -5.78
C ASP A 132 -8.65 0.73 -6.86
N THR A 133 -7.88 1.79 -6.56
CA THR A 133 -6.82 2.29 -7.45
C THR A 133 -5.52 1.49 -7.37
N VAL A 134 -5.38 0.61 -6.37
CA VAL A 134 -4.14 -0.13 -6.07
C VAL A 134 -4.17 -1.50 -6.71
N THR A 135 -3.08 -1.85 -7.40
CA THR A 135 -2.87 -3.18 -7.99
C THR A 135 -1.64 -3.85 -7.40
N ASP A 136 -1.43 -5.12 -7.76
CA ASP A 136 -0.20 -5.84 -7.44
C ASP A 136 1.05 -5.21 -8.08
N GLU A 137 0.89 -4.45 -9.17
CA GLU A 137 1.97 -3.73 -9.87
C GLU A 137 2.26 -2.34 -9.29
N THR A 138 1.39 -1.82 -8.42
CA THR A 138 1.58 -0.52 -7.81
C THR A 138 2.92 -0.46 -7.06
N ILE A 139 3.64 0.65 -7.18
CA ILE A 139 4.88 0.88 -6.45
C ILE A 139 4.58 1.83 -5.28
N LEU A 140 4.53 1.26 -4.08
CA LEU A 140 4.38 2.03 -2.84
C LEU A 140 5.71 2.72 -2.48
N VAL A 141 5.60 3.90 -1.88
CA VAL A 141 6.74 4.69 -1.38
C VAL A 141 6.57 4.84 0.12
N GLU A 142 7.52 4.30 0.89
CA GLU A 142 7.57 4.42 2.37
C GLU A 142 8.02 5.83 2.80
#